data_AF-E9GQ59-F1
#
_entry.id   AF-E9GQ59-F1
#
_cell.length_a   1.000
_cell.length_b   1.000
_cell.length_c   1.000
_cell.angle_alpha   90.00
_cell.angle_beta   90.00
_cell.angle_gamma   90.00
#
_symmetry.space_group_name_H-M   'P 1'
#
loop_
_entity.id
_entity.type
_entity.pdbx_description
1 polymer ?
#
loop_
_entity_poly.entity_id
_entity_poly.type
_entity_poly.pdbx_seq_one_letter_code
_entity_poly.pdbx_strand_id
1 'polypeptide(L)'
;MKLAYIQYHVKQLTLLGLYQFLCRKGLASLTNMNIDLQKVLKLIKKKNLANPSGFFYRPLAPIEVEKAISVRNDTDHLNLNNIDLTWQSNLPAYILLCQSVNQSGVAADIQRIINRMMTGFLDGIVQFSFSFGPHFSHEKAFGLSQIVYGVLLRYLAKAIWQFLRLKLGITSLTIDLYANLKFIKNKVKTNPDFLAPGGSSRSDANLLNIVYDTRMDNAHGGFIRGSSDYRPQLESVVEILDLINKHDDALEVQDIIDRLVRLETDGALVTNENFKFMEP
;
A
#
# COMPACT_ATOMS: atom_id res chain seq x y z
N MET A 1 -7.33 10.50 2.84
CA MET A 1 -6.79 9.79 1.64
C MET A 1 -5.38 10.24 1.26
N LYS A 2 -5.13 11.54 0.96
CA LYS A 2 -3.77 12.06 0.67
C LYS A 2 -2.71 11.61 1.68
N LEU A 3 -3.01 11.72 2.98
CA LEU A 3 -2.11 11.29 4.05
C LEU A 3 -1.74 9.80 3.96
N ALA A 4 -2.71 8.92 3.69
CA ALA A 4 -2.47 7.49 3.51
C ALA A 4 -1.57 7.19 2.30
N TYR A 5 -1.80 7.89 1.18
CA TYR A 5 -0.98 7.78 -0.03
C TYR A 5 0.49 8.17 0.23
N ILE A 6 0.70 9.24 1.01
CA ILE A 6 2.02 9.71 1.43
C ILE A 6 2.67 8.74 2.44
N GLN A 7 1.92 8.24 3.42
CA GLN A 7 2.45 7.25 4.37
C GLN A 7 2.89 5.96 3.67
N TYR A 8 2.17 5.53 2.63
CA TYR A 8 2.56 4.39 1.81
C TYR A 8 3.90 4.64 1.09
N HIS A 9 4.10 5.85 0.56
CA HIS A 9 5.37 6.26 -0.03
C HIS A 9 6.51 6.24 1.00
N VAL A 10 6.29 6.80 2.20
CA VAL A 10 7.28 6.75 3.32
C VAL A 10 7.63 5.31 3.68
N LYS A 11 6.64 4.41 3.74
CA LYS A 11 6.87 2.98 3.95
C LYS A 11 7.84 2.41 2.91
N GLN A 12 7.65 2.71 1.62
CA GLN A 12 8.54 2.20 0.56
C GLN A 12 9.96 2.76 0.65
N LEU A 13 10.11 4.06 0.93
CA LEU A 13 11.43 4.69 1.15
C LEU A 13 12.23 3.98 2.26
N THR A 14 11.54 3.52 3.30
CA THR A 14 12.20 2.91 4.48
C THR A 14 12.58 1.44 4.27
N LEU A 15 11.83 0.71 3.45
CA LEU A 15 11.84 -0.75 3.42
C LEU A 15 13.21 -1.34 3.09
N LEU A 16 13.84 -0.91 2.00
CA LEU A 16 15.12 -1.48 1.55
C LEU A 16 16.25 -1.19 2.52
N GLY A 17 16.29 0.03 3.09
CA GLY A 17 17.31 0.40 4.07
C GLY A 17 17.24 -0.46 5.33
N LEU A 18 16.03 -0.73 5.82
CA LEU A 18 15.81 -1.64 6.96
C LEU A 18 16.17 -3.09 6.61
N TYR A 19 15.81 -3.54 5.41
CA TYR A 19 16.10 -4.90 4.98
C TYR A 19 17.61 -5.14 4.83
N GLN A 20 18.32 -4.21 4.18
CA GLN A 20 19.78 -4.26 4.04
C GLN A 20 20.49 -4.29 5.40
N PHE A 21 20.01 -3.52 6.38
CA PHE A 21 20.52 -3.58 7.74
C PHE A 21 20.39 -4.99 8.35
N LEU A 22 19.23 -5.64 8.18
CA LEU A 22 19.02 -7.01 8.65
C LEU A 22 19.93 -8.01 7.91
N CYS A 23 20.14 -7.84 6.60
CA CYS A 23 21.06 -8.67 5.83
C CYS A 23 22.50 -8.56 6.36
N ARG A 24 22.98 -7.34 6.65
CA ARG A 24 24.31 -7.10 7.25
C ARG A 24 24.48 -7.74 8.63
N LYS A 25 23.38 -7.92 9.36
CA LYS A 25 23.33 -8.60 10.67
C LYS A 25 23.17 -10.13 10.53
N GLY A 26 23.11 -10.67 9.31
CA GLY A 26 22.87 -12.10 9.07
C GLY A 26 21.45 -12.56 9.42
N LEU A 27 20.48 -11.64 9.46
CA LEU A 27 19.10 -11.90 9.88
C LEU A 27 18.10 -11.97 8.72
N ALA A 28 18.56 -11.73 7.49
CA ALA A 28 17.78 -11.73 6.28
C ALA A 28 18.66 -12.15 5.08
N SER A 29 18.03 -12.52 3.96
CA SER A 29 18.72 -12.95 2.74
C SER A 29 18.79 -11.82 1.72
N LEU A 30 19.96 -11.59 1.13
CA LEU A 30 20.14 -10.63 0.04
C LEU A 30 19.40 -11.01 -1.25
N THR A 31 19.02 -12.29 -1.41
CA THR A 31 18.35 -12.78 -2.63
C THR A 31 16.83 -12.67 -2.58
N ASN A 32 16.26 -12.28 -1.44
CA ASN A 32 14.81 -12.20 -1.32
C ASN A 32 14.28 -10.91 -1.97
N MET A 33 13.42 -11.08 -2.97
CA MET A 33 12.77 -9.98 -3.69
C MET A 33 11.39 -9.61 -3.11
N ASN A 34 10.77 -10.51 -2.34
CA ASN A 34 9.49 -10.25 -1.69
C ASN A 34 9.71 -9.90 -0.21
N ILE A 35 9.77 -8.59 0.07
CA ILE A 35 10.11 -8.07 1.39
C ILE A 35 8.86 -7.55 2.09
N ASP A 36 8.37 -8.30 3.08
CA ASP A 36 7.25 -7.87 3.92
C ASP A 36 7.75 -6.94 5.04
N LEU A 37 7.41 -5.65 4.96
CA LEU A 37 7.77 -4.67 6.00
C LEU A 37 7.26 -5.08 7.39
N GLN A 38 6.10 -5.77 7.50
CA GLN A 38 5.61 -6.23 8.78
C GLN A 38 6.57 -7.24 9.41
N LYS A 39 7.10 -8.18 8.62
CA LYS A 39 8.09 -9.17 9.09
C LYS A 39 9.39 -8.48 9.48
N VAL A 40 9.84 -7.51 8.69
CA VAL A 40 11.03 -6.69 8.97
C VAL A 40 10.88 -5.96 10.30
N LEU A 41 9.80 -5.20 10.50
CA LEU A 41 9.57 -4.44 11.73
C LEU A 41 9.39 -5.35 12.96
N LYS A 42 8.69 -6.47 12.83
CA LYS A 42 8.54 -7.46 13.92
C LYS A 42 9.88 -8.06 14.33
N LEU A 43 10.75 -8.38 13.36
CA LEU A 43 12.08 -8.90 13.63
C LEU A 43 12.96 -7.83 14.30
N ILE A 44 12.92 -6.59 13.79
CA ILE A 44 13.60 -5.44 14.41
C ILE A 44 13.15 -5.25 15.85
N LYS A 45 11.84 -5.22 16.12
CA LYS A 45 11.27 -5.11 17.46
C LYS A 45 11.82 -6.20 18.38
N LYS A 46 11.73 -7.47 17.95
CA LYS A 46 12.20 -8.62 18.74
C LYS A 46 13.69 -8.50 19.08
N LYS A 47 14.53 -8.14 18.10
CA LYS A 47 15.98 -8.04 18.29
C LYS A 47 16.39 -6.81 19.11
N ASN A 48 15.71 -5.68 18.92
CA ASN A 48 15.92 -4.49 19.74
C ASN A 48 15.54 -4.73 21.20
N LEU A 49 14.43 -5.41 21.48
CA LEU A 49 14.05 -5.76 22.86
C LEU A 49 15.07 -6.70 23.53
N ALA A 50 15.64 -7.63 22.77
CA ALA A 50 16.65 -8.55 23.29
C ALA A 50 18.02 -7.91 23.53
N ASN A 51 18.37 -6.86 22.77
CA ASN A 51 19.62 -6.12 22.93
C ASN A 51 19.45 -4.63 22.58
N PRO A 52 18.85 -3.82 23.48
CA PRO A 52 18.50 -2.43 23.19
C PRO A 52 19.70 -1.53 22.86
N SER A 53 20.86 -1.82 23.46
CA SER A 53 22.06 -1.00 23.32
C SER A 53 22.98 -1.44 22.18
N GLY A 54 22.89 -2.69 21.72
CA GLY A 54 23.84 -3.28 20.76
C GLY A 54 23.23 -3.77 19.44
N PHE A 55 21.90 -3.78 19.29
CA PHE A 55 21.28 -4.22 18.05
C PHE A 55 21.46 -3.19 16.92
N PHE A 56 21.05 -1.94 17.17
CA PHE A 56 21.16 -0.83 16.23
C PHE A 56 22.53 -0.15 16.25
N TYR A 57 22.83 0.66 15.24
CA TYR A 57 24.01 1.53 15.26
C TYR A 57 23.83 2.72 16.20
N ARG A 58 22.60 3.21 16.32
CA ARG A 58 22.19 4.19 17.33
C ARG A 58 21.02 3.62 18.12
N PRO A 59 21.05 3.60 19.47
CA PRO A 59 19.94 3.07 20.25
C PRO A 59 18.60 3.69 19.88
N LEU A 60 17.55 2.89 19.87
CA LEU A 60 16.19 3.33 19.57
C LEU A 60 15.24 2.78 20.62
N ALA A 61 14.41 3.66 21.20
CA ALA A 61 13.42 3.25 22.18
C ALA A 61 12.42 2.26 21.54
N PRO A 62 12.03 1.16 22.22
CA PRO A 62 11.10 0.17 21.67
C PRO A 62 9.77 0.77 21.19
N ILE A 63 9.28 1.80 21.88
CA ILE A 63 8.04 2.50 21.52
C ILE A 63 8.06 3.12 20.11
N GLU A 64 9.23 3.53 19.61
CA GLU A 64 9.35 4.07 18.26
C GLU A 64 9.19 2.97 17.20
N VAL A 65 9.64 1.75 17.50
CA VAL A 65 9.37 0.60 16.62
C VAL A 65 7.87 0.25 16.61
N GLU A 66 7.19 0.35 17.76
CA GLU A 66 5.73 0.16 17.81
C GLU A 66 4.98 1.19 16.98
N LYS A 67 5.35 2.47 17.07
CA LYS A 67 4.74 3.53 16.26
C LYS A 67 4.89 3.27 14.77
N ALA A 68 6.09 2.87 14.32
CA ALA A 68 6.31 2.49 12.92
C ALA A 68 5.44 1.29 12.49
N ILE A 69 5.27 0.29 13.37
CA ILE A 69 4.35 -0.83 13.15
C ILE A 69 2.90 -0.35 13.04
N SER A 70 2.46 0.58 13.90
CA SER A 70 1.11 1.16 13.85
C SER A 70 0.86 1.87 12.53
N VAL A 71 1.74 2.80 12.14
CA VAL A 71 1.62 3.53 10.86
C VAL A 71 1.54 2.56 9.69
N ARG A 72 2.41 1.54 9.65
CA ARG A 72 2.35 0.49 8.63
C ARG A 72 0.99 -0.19 8.60
N ASN A 73 0.47 -0.60 9.76
CA ASN A 73 -0.79 -1.34 9.83
C ASN A 73 -1.97 -0.48 9.37
N ASP A 74 -2.05 0.76 9.86
CA ASP A 74 -3.11 1.70 9.48
C ASP A 74 -3.05 2.00 7.98
N THR A 75 -1.85 2.24 7.43
CA THR A 75 -1.62 2.47 5.99
C THR A 75 -2.04 1.27 5.15
N ASP A 76 -1.59 0.07 5.50
CA ASP A 76 -1.83 -1.13 4.70
C ASP A 76 -3.29 -1.57 4.76
N HIS A 77 -3.96 -1.35 5.89
CA HIS A 77 -5.40 -1.61 6.05
C HIS A 77 -6.27 -0.54 5.38
N LEU A 78 -5.67 0.60 5.00
CA LEU A 78 -6.38 1.80 4.56
C LEU A 78 -7.31 2.34 5.64
N ASN A 79 -6.93 2.25 6.92
CA ASN A 79 -7.72 2.76 8.05
C ASN A 79 -7.59 4.29 8.15
N LEU A 80 -8.36 4.99 7.31
CA LEU A 80 -8.22 6.45 7.13
C LEU A 80 -8.45 7.24 8.42
N ASN A 81 -9.36 6.78 9.27
CA ASN A 81 -9.66 7.44 10.55
C ASN A 81 -8.43 7.47 11.46
N ASN A 82 -7.75 6.34 11.62
CA ASN A 82 -6.55 6.27 12.45
C ASN A 82 -5.39 7.07 11.86
N ILE A 83 -5.25 7.05 10.53
CA ILE A 83 -4.22 7.82 9.83
C ILE A 83 -4.40 9.32 10.13
N ASP A 84 -5.61 9.84 9.94
CA ASP A 84 -5.90 11.26 10.16
C ASP A 84 -5.67 11.67 11.61
N LEU A 85 -5.94 10.79 12.58
CA LEU A 85 -5.75 11.07 14.02
C LEU A 85 -4.31 10.98 14.51
N THR A 86 -3.50 10.08 13.95
CA THR A 86 -2.22 9.68 14.59
C THR A 86 -0.97 9.94 13.76
N TRP A 87 -1.11 10.38 12.51
CA TRP A 87 0.05 10.55 11.63
C TRP A 87 1.11 11.50 12.21
N GLN A 88 0.70 12.58 12.87
CA GLN A 88 1.63 13.58 13.43
C GLN A 88 2.51 13.01 14.54
N SER A 89 1.94 12.14 15.39
CA SER A 89 2.66 11.56 16.52
C SER A 89 3.47 10.32 16.13
N ASN A 90 3.02 9.57 15.12
CA ASN A 90 3.57 8.25 14.82
C ASN A 90 4.50 8.24 13.59
N LEU A 91 4.24 9.06 12.57
CA LEU A 91 5.08 9.09 11.36
C LEU A 91 6.54 9.50 11.62
N PRO A 92 6.87 10.41 12.58
CA PRO A 92 8.26 10.71 12.92
C PRO A 92 9.08 9.50 13.39
N ALA A 93 8.45 8.42 13.84
CA ALA A 93 9.15 7.20 14.25
C ALA A 93 9.96 6.57 13.11
N TYR A 94 9.54 6.75 11.85
CA TYR A 94 10.31 6.29 10.68
C TYR A 94 11.63 7.05 10.51
N ILE A 95 11.69 8.33 10.90
CA ILE A 95 12.93 9.11 10.87
C ILE A 95 13.94 8.52 11.85
N LEU A 96 13.50 8.30 13.09
CA LEU A 96 14.34 7.73 14.16
C LEU A 96 14.78 6.31 13.80
N LEU A 97 13.88 5.51 13.23
CA LEU A 97 14.18 4.16 12.78
C LEU A 97 15.21 4.14 11.63
N CYS A 98 15.09 5.02 10.64
CA CYS A 98 16.08 5.15 9.57
C CYS A 98 17.44 5.63 10.12
N GLN A 99 17.45 6.58 11.06
CA GLN A 99 18.69 7.02 11.71
C GLN A 99 19.37 5.90 12.51
N SER A 100 18.61 5.04 13.19
CA SER A 100 19.16 3.94 14.00
C SER A 100 19.86 2.86 13.17
N VAL A 101 19.49 2.73 11.89
CA VAL A 101 20.11 1.81 10.93
C VAL A 101 21.08 2.51 9.96
N ASN A 102 21.52 3.74 10.26
CA ASN A 102 22.43 4.55 9.43
C ASN A 102 21.90 4.87 8.02
N GLN A 103 20.58 5.04 7.86
CA GLN A 103 19.93 5.49 6.64
C GLN A 103 19.59 6.99 6.74
N SER A 104 20.62 7.83 6.93
CA SER A 104 20.45 9.28 7.18
C SER A 104 19.82 10.04 6.02
N GLY A 105 20.15 9.69 4.77
CA GLY A 105 19.53 10.28 3.58
C GLY A 105 18.02 10.06 3.54
N VAL A 106 17.59 8.81 3.72
CA VAL A 106 16.16 8.44 3.81
C VAL A 106 15.47 9.16 4.97
N ALA A 107 16.13 9.24 6.14
CA ALA A 107 15.58 9.97 7.29
C ALA A 107 15.36 11.47 6.98
N ALA A 108 16.29 12.10 6.26
CA ALA A 108 16.16 13.50 5.83
C ALA A 108 15.04 13.70 4.82
N ASP A 109 14.86 12.76 3.88
CA ASP A 109 13.75 12.79 2.93
C ASP A 109 12.39 12.68 3.63
N ILE A 110 12.26 11.77 4.60
CA ILE A 110 11.03 11.62 5.40
C ILE A 110 10.78 12.88 6.24
N GLN A 111 11.82 13.48 6.84
CA GLN A 111 11.69 14.75 7.56
C GLN A 111 11.16 15.86 6.64
N ARG A 112 11.68 15.96 5.41
CA ARG A 112 11.18 16.93 4.41
C ARG A 112 9.71 16.67 4.08
N ILE A 113 9.31 15.41 3.90
CA ILE A 113 7.91 15.02 3.67
C ILE A 113 7.03 15.46 4.85
N ILE A 114 7.40 15.14 6.09
CA ILE A 114 6.63 15.53 7.28
C ILE A 114 6.52 17.05 7.39
N ASN A 115 7.60 17.79 7.16
CA ASN A 115 7.56 19.26 7.20
C ASN A 115 6.58 19.86 6.18
N ARG A 116 6.53 19.28 4.96
CA ARG A 116 5.55 19.66 3.93
C ARG A 116 4.12 19.31 4.36
N MET A 117 3.91 18.13 4.96
CA MET A 117 2.60 17.74 5.50
C MET A 117 2.12 18.68 6.60
N MET A 118 3.01 19.07 7.53
CA MET A 118 2.70 19.97 8.65
C MET A 118 2.34 21.39 8.19
N THR A 119 2.83 21.81 7.02
CA THR A 119 2.52 23.12 6.41
C THR A 119 1.30 23.05 5.47
N GLY A 120 0.65 21.89 5.35
CA GLY A 120 -0.52 21.68 4.49
C GLY A 120 -0.20 21.43 3.01
N PHE A 121 1.07 21.45 2.60
CA PHE A 121 1.48 21.25 1.22
C PHE A 121 1.60 19.76 0.87
N LEU A 122 0.48 19.13 0.52
CA LEU A 122 0.40 17.68 0.26
C LEU A 122 0.67 17.27 -1.20
N ASP A 123 0.56 18.20 -2.14
CA ASP A 123 0.68 17.92 -3.58
C ASP A 123 2.14 17.73 -4.00
N GLY A 124 2.39 16.82 -4.96
CA GLY A 124 3.75 16.52 -5.41
C GLY A 124 4.70 16.00 -4.31
N ILE A 125 4.18 15.48 -3.19
CA ILE A 125 5.00 14.78 -2.19
C ILE A 125 5.41 13.40 -2.67
N VAL A 126 4.46 12.65 -3.23
CA VAL A 126 4.72 11.29 -3.70
C VAL A 126 5.37 11.36 -5.08
N GLN A 127 6.61 10.90 -5.16
CA GLN A 127 7.38 10.85 -6.38
C GLN A 127 7.84 9.41 -6.62
N PHE A 128 7.73 8.95 -7.85
CA PHE A 128 8.28 7.68 -8.30
C PHE A 128 8.67 7.82 -9.76
N SER A 129 9.66 7.03 -10.16
CA SER A 129 10.13 6.95 -11.54
C SER A 129 10.64 5.55 -11.82
N PHE A 130 10.20 4.93 -12.90
CA PHE A 130 10.68 3.61 -13.33
C PHE A 130 10.46 3.40 -14.82
N SER A 131 11.23 2.48 -15.42
CA SER A 131 10.96 1.98 -16.76
C SER A 131 10.49 0.53 -16.67
N PHE A 132 9.64 0.14 -17.61
CA PHE A 132 9.37 -1.27 -17.82
C PHE A 132 10.63 -1.96 -18.34
N GLY A 133 10.86 -3.18 -17.84
CA GLY A 133 12.00 -3.99 -18.20
C GLY A 133 11.70 -5.46 -17.91
N PRO A 134 12.36 -6.39 -18.62
CA PRO A 134 12.05 -7.82 -18.54
C PRO A 134 12.41 -8.43 -17.18
N HIS A 135 13.30 -7.79 -16.43
CA HIS A 135 13.76 -8.25 -15.13
C HIS A 135 13.07 -7.52 -13.99
N PHE A 136 13.09 -8.14 -12.82
CA PHE A 136 12.63 -7.51 -11.58
C PHE A 136 13.58 -6.38 -11.18
N SER A 137 13.01 -5.25 -10.78
CA SER A 137 13.71 -4.20 -10.05
C SER A 137 12.79 -3.68 -8.94
N HIS A 138 13.39 -3.29 -7.81
CA HIS A 138 12.62 -2.70 -6.71
C HIS A 138 12.02 -1.35 -7.11
N GLU A 139 12.67 -0.60 -8.00
CA GLU A 139 12.15 0.68 -8.53
C GLU A 139 10.83 0.48 -9.28
N LYS A 140 10.80 -0.47 -10.24
CA LYS A 140 9.57 -0.86 -10.96
C LYS A 140 8.50 -1.37 -10.00
N ALA A 141 8.89 -2.28 -9.11
CA ALA A 141 7.94 -2.86 -8.17
C ALA A 141 7.35 -1.82 -7.22
N PHE A 142 8.14 -0.88 -6.68
CA PHE A 142 7.65 0.16 -5.79
C PHE A 142 6.79 1.18 -6.53
N GLY A 143 7.18 1.57 -7.75
CA GLY A 143 6.40 2.46 -8.60
C GLY A 143 5.02 1.88 -8.92
N LEU A 144 4.98 0.64 -9.45
CA LEU A 144 3.71 -0.06 -9.71
C LEU A 144 2.89 -0.25 -8.43
N SER A 145 3.54 -0.61 -7.32
CA SER A 145 2.87 -0.76 -6.03
C SER A 145 2.25 0.55 -5.54
N GLN A 146 2.91 1.70 -5.77
CA GLN A 146 2.35 3.02 -5.46
C GLN A 146 1.14 3.36 -6.34
N ILE A 147 1.18 3.00 -7.63
CA ILE A 147 0.04 3.20 -8.56
C ILE A 147 -1.15 2.32 -8.15
N VAL A 148 -0.92 1.02 -7.91
CA VAL A 148 -1.95 0.09 -7.45
C VAL A 148 -2.54 0.54 -6.11
N TYR A 149 -1.70 0.97 -5.15
CA TYR A 149 -2.20 1.52 -3.89
C TYR A 149 -3.08 2.76 -4.11
N GLY A 150 -2.70 3.64 -5.05
CA GLY A 150 -3.49 4.79 -5.47
C GLY A 150 -4.87 4.37 -6.01
N VAL A 151 -4.92 3.36 -6.86
CA VAL A 151 -6.17 2.80 -7.39
C VAL A 151 -7.06 2.26 -6.26
N LEU A 152 -6.49 1.41 -5.40
CA LEU A 152 -7.21 0.80 -4.28
C LEU A 152 -7.77 1.86 -3.33
N LEU A 153 -6.99 2.90 -3.05
CA LEU A 153 -7.34 3.97 -2.12
C LEU A 153 -8.38 4.94 -2.71
N ARG A 154 -8.20 5.40 -3.96
CA ARG A 154 -9.07 6.42 -4.59
C ARG A 154 -10.41 5.85 -5.04
N TYR A 155 -10.36 4.76 -5.79
CA TYR A 155 -11.53 4.24 -6.50
C TYR A 155 -12.20 3.12 -5.70
N LEU A 156 -11.44 2.11 -5.27
CA LEU A 156 -12.03 0.92 -4.68
C LEU A 156 -12.50 1.12 -3.22
N ALA A 157 -11.68 1.69 -2.35
CA ALA A 157 -11.97 1.78 -0.91
C ALA A 157 -13.28 2.52 -0.61
N LYS A 158 -13.50 3.66 -1.28
CA LYS A 158 -14.73 4.45 -1.13
C LYS A 158 -15.93 3.75 -1.76
N ALA A 159 -15.77 3.18 -2.96
CA ALA A 159 -16.82 2.45 -3.65
C ALA A 159 -17.35 1.27 -2.82
N ILE A 160 -16.45 0.43 -2.28
CA ILE A 160 -16.78 -0.70 -1.41
C ILE A 160 -17.48 -0.24 -0.12
N TRP A 161 -16.97 0.83 0.50
CA TRP A 161 -17.61 1.40 1.69
C TRP A 161 -19.03 1.90 1.41
N GLN A 162 -19.25 2.64 0.31
CA GLN A 162 -20.57 3.11 -0.09
C GLN A 162 -21.52 1.94 -0.39
N PHE A 163 -21.05 0.94 -1.14
CA PHE A 163 -21.80 -0.28 -1.44
C PHE A 163 -22.26 -0.96 -0.15
N LEU A 164 -21.36 -1.21 0.81
CA LEU A 164 -21.71 -1.87 2.06
C LEU A 164 -22.67 -1.04 2.91
N ARG A 165 -22.50 0.28 2.98
CA ARG A 165 -23.43 1.15 3.70
C ARG A 165 -24.85 1.06 3.16
N LEU A 166 -25.01 1.08 1.83
CA LEU A 166 -26.30 0.95 1.17
C LEU A 166 -26.87 -0.46 1.32
N LYS A 167 -26.05 -1.50 1.10
CA LYS A 167 -26.47 -2.90 1.16
C LYS A 167 -26.90 -3.33 2.56
N LEU A 168 -26.24 -2.82 3.60
CA LEU A 168 -26.51 -3.19 5.01
C LEU A 168 -27.41 -2.20 5.74
N GLY A 169 -27.63 -0.99 5.21
CA GLY A 169 -28.38 0.07 5.90
C GLY A 169 -27.64 0.64 7.12
N ILE A 170 -26.31 0.59 7.16
CA ILE A 170 -25.49 1.02 8.31
C ILE A 170 -24.78 2.33 7.98
N THR A 171 -24.80 3.28 8.91
CA THR A 171 -24.16 4.61 8.75
C THR A 171 -22.74 4.67 9.33
N SER A 172 -22.43 3.85 10.33
CA SER A 172 -21.17 3.85 11.09
C SER A 172 -20.12 2.84 10.61
N LEU A 173 -20.04 2.61 9.30
CA LEU A 173 -18.99 1.74 8.74
C LEU A 173 -17.69 2.54 8.59
N THR A 174 -16.56 1.99 9.05
CA THR A 174 -15.24 2.57 8.82
C THR A 174 -14.76 2.34 7.38
N ILE A 175 -13.97 3.26 6.85
CA ILE A 175 -13.25 3.05 5.59
C ILE A 175 -11.98 2.27 5.95
N ASP A 176 -12.10 0.93 6.01
CA ASP A 176 -11.01 -0.04 6.13
C ASP A 176 -11.23 -1.08 5.02
N LEU A 177 -10.46 -0.96 3.92
CA LEU A 177 -10.66 -1.81 2.75
C LEU A 177 -10.39 -3.28 3.07
N TYR A 178 -9.42 -3.57 3.94
CA TYR A 178 -9.12 -4.95 4.34
C TYR A 178 -10.31 -5.60 5.05
N ALA A 179 -10.86 -4.93 6.07
CA ALA A 179 -12.00 -5.41 6.83
C ALA A 179 -13.24 -5.55 5.94
N ASN A 180 -13.48 -4.56 5.07
CA ASN A 180 -14.64 -4.54 4.18
C ASN A 180 -14.57 -5.65 3.12
N LEU A 181 -13.43 -5.85 2.43
CA LEU A 181 -13.27 -6.94 1.48
C LEU A 181 -13.40 -8.32 2.17
N LYS A 182 -12.81 -8.47 3.36
CA LYS A 182 -12.92 -9.71 4.14
C LYS A 182 -14.37 -10.02 4.51
N PHE A 183 -15.14 -9.00 4.89
CA PHE A 183 -16.57 -9.13 5.17
C PHE A 183 -17.34 -9.58 3.92
N ILE A 184 -17.15 -8.90 2.78
CA ILE A 184 -17.82 -9.24 1.51
C ILE A 184 -17.50 -10.69 1.11
N LYS A 185 -16.22 -11.08 1.15
CA LYS A 185 -15.79 -12.46 0.86
C LYS A 185 -16.52 -13.50 1.71
N ASN A 186 -16.69 -13.22 3.01
CA ASN A 186 -17.42 -14.11 3.89
C ASN A 186 -18.91 -14.16 3.58
N LYS A 187 -19.53 -13.05 3.17
CA LYS A 187 -20.94 -13.01 2.77
C LYS A 187 -21.20 -13.76 1.47
N VAL A 188 -20.32 -13.63 0.47
CA VAL A 188 -20.43 -14.34 -0.82
C VAL A 188 -20.39 -15.85 -0.65
N LYS A 189 -19.66 -16.39 0.34
CA LYS A 189 -19.65 -17.83 0.65
C LYS A 189 -21.02 -18.38 1.04
N THR A 190 -21.83 -17.57 1.73
CA THR A 190 -23.16 -17.97 2.22
C THR A 190 -24.30 -17.49 1.31
N ASN A 191 -24.03 -16.48 0.49
CA ASN A 191 -24.97 -15.90 -0.44
C ASN A 191 -24.19 -15.48 -1.70
N PRO A 192 -24.14 -16.33 -2.74
CA PRO A 192 -23.42 -16.02 -3.97
C PRO A 192 -23.88 -14.73 -4.64
N ASP A 193 -25.14 -14.32 -4.44
CA ASP A 193 -25.74 -13.10 -5.01
C ASP A 193 -25.57 -11.86 -4.12
N PHE A 194 -24.65 -11.91 -3.15
CA PHE A 194 -24.45 -10.80 -2.21
C PHE A 194 -24.06 -9.49 -2.92
N LEU A 195 -23.24 -9.56 -3.98
CA LEU A 195 -22.93 -8.39 -4.81
C LEU A 195 -24.10 -8.07 -5.74
N ALA A 196 -24.43 -8.98 -6.65
CA ALA A 196 -25.52 -8.87 -7.61
C ALA A 196 -26.09 -10.27 -7.97
N PRO A 197 -27.35 -10.37 -8.45
CA PRO A 197 -27.95 -11.65 -8.87
C PRO A 197 -27.10 -12.40 -9.90
N GLY A 198 -26.93 -13.71 -9.77
CA GLY A 198 -26.14 -14.55 -10.67
C GLY A 198 -24.66 -14.68 -10.30
N GLY A 199 -24.29 -14.40 -9.05
CA GLY A 199 -22.88 -14.32 -8.63
C GLY A 199 -22.12 -15.64 -8.68
N SER A 200 -22.81 -16.78 -8.55
CA SER A 200 -22.21 -18.10 -8.79
C SER A 200 -21.72 -18.26 -10.23
N SER A 201 -22.55 -17.88 -11.21
CA SER A 201 -22.25 -18.06 -12.64
C SER A 201 -21.11 -17.14 -13.11
N ARG A 202 -21.02 -15.93 -12.57
CA ARG A 202 -19.92 -14.98 -12.83
C ARG A 202 -18.64 -15.27 -12.03
N SER A 203 -18.68 -16.21 -11.09
CA SER A 203 -17.56 -16.49 -10.18
C SER A 203 -17.14 -15.28 -9.31
N ASP A 204 -18.10 -14.52 -8.78
CA ASP A 204 -17.86 -13.33 -7.94
C ASP A 204 -16.90 -13.63 -6.76
N ALA A 205 -16.94 -14.85 -6.21
CA ALA A 205 -16.03 -15.29 -5.15
C ALA A 205 -14.56 -15.33 -5.58
N ASN A 206 -14.28 -15.78 -6.81
CA ASN A 206 -12.94 -15.83 -7.36
C ASN A 206 -12.43 -14.42 -7.65
N LEU A 207 -13.28 -13.58 -8.25
CA LEU A 207 -12.96 -12.18 -8.52
C LEU A 207 -12.58 -11.42 -7.23
N LEU A 208 -13.37 -11.59 -6.16
CA LEU A 208 -13.05 -11.02 -4.84
C LEU A 208 -11.76 -11.59 -4.23
N ASN A 209 -11.37 -12.83 -4.55
CA ASN A 209 -10.08 -13.36 -4.11
C ASN A 209 -8.93 -12.63 -4.80
N ILE A 210 -9.02 -12.38 -6.11
CA ILE A 210 -7.98 -11.67 -6.87
C ILE A 210 -7.82 -10.24 -6.35
N VAL A 211 -8.93 -9.50 -6.14
CA VAL A 211 -8.87 -8.13 -5.60
C VAL A 211 -8.30 -8.11 -4.18
N TYR A 212 -8.68 -9.07 -3.34
CA TYR A 212 -8.13 -9.20 -2.00
C TYR A 212 -6.63 -9.52 -2.04
N ASP A 213 -6.21 -10.42 -2.92
CA ASP A 213 -4.81 -10.82 -3.09
C ASP A 213 -3.96 -9.67 -3.65
N THR A 214 -4.51 -8.86 -4.55
CA THR A 214 -3.91 -7.61 -5.05
C THR A 214 -3.58 -6.68 -3.90
N ARG A 215 -4.55 -6.44 -2.99
CA ARG A 215 -4.30 -5.67 -1.77
C ARG A 215 -3.25 -6.34 -0.89
N MET A 216 -3.29 -7.67 -0.75
CA MET A 216 -2.34 -8.40 0.08
C MET A 216 -0.91 -8.29 -0.44
N ASP A 217 -0.68 -8.36 -1.75
CA ASP A 217 0.64 -8.13 -2.35
C ASP A 217 1.16 -6.74 -2.00
N ASN A 218 0.31 -5.74 -2.20
CA ASN A 218 0.63 -4.35 -1.98
C ASN A 218 0.94 -4.03 -0.50
N ALA A 219 0.25 -4.71 0.42
CA ALA A 219 0.43 -4.58 1.86
C ALA A 219 1.63 -5.39 2.41
N HIS A 220 1.88 -6.59 1.87
CA HIS A 220 2.81 -7.56 2.44
C HIS A 220 4.04 -7.86 1.55
N GLY A 221 4.33 -7.00 0.58
CA GLY A 221 5.57 -7.07 -0.19
C GLY A 221 5.59 -8.22 -1.20
N GLY A 222 4.43 -8.54 -1.79
CA GLY A 222 4.30 -9.47 -2.92
C GLY A 222 4.78 -8.85 -4.23
N PHE A 223 5.98 -8.25 -4.22
CA PHE A 223 6.50 -7.39 -5.29
C PHE A 223 6.73 -8.11 -6.61
N ILE A 224 7.12 -9.38 -6.60
CA ILE A 224 7.26 -10.16 -7.84
C ILE A 224 5.90 -10.23 -8.54
N ARG A 225 4.89 -10.79 -7.86
CA ARG A 225 3.54 -10.97 -8.41
C ARG A 225 2.90 -9.62 -8.74
N GLY A 226 2.97 -8.64 -7.85
CA GLY A 226 2.40 -7.31 -8.08
C GLY A 226 3.07 -6.52 -9.22
N SER A 227 4.30 -6.86 -9.61
CA SER A 227 4.98 -6.22 -10.74
C SER A 227 4.89 -6.99 -12.06
N SER A 228 4.61 -8.30 -12.02
CA SER A 228 4.35 -9.11 -13.23
C SER A 228 2.88 -9.13 -13.62
N ASP A 229 1.98 -9.12 -12.62
CA ASP A 229 0.55 -9.37 -12.80
C ASP A 229 -0.27 -8.10 -12.53
N TYR A 230 0.35 -6.91 -12.60
CA TYR A 230 -0.31 -5.65 -12.28
C TYR A 230 -1.59 -5.43 -13.12
N ARG A 231 -1.57 -5.86 -14.39
CA ARG A 231 -2.70 -5.72 -15.31
C ARG A 231 -3.92 -6.55 -14.88
N PRO A 232 -3.86 -7.89 -14.79
CA PRO A 232 -5.00 -8.68 -14.32
C PRO A 232 -5.45 -8.31 -12.90
N GLN A 233 -4.54 -7.85 -12.05
CA GLN A 233 -4.89 -7.31 -10.74
C GLN A 233 -5.77 -6.06 -10.84
N LEU A 234 -5.43 -5.11 -11.70
CA LEU A 234 -6.23 -3.90 -11.91
C LEU A 234 -7.53 -4.16 -12.69
N GLU A 235 -7.51 -5.06 -13.68
CA GLU A 235 -8.72 -5.48 -14.41
C GLU A 235 -9.75 -6.08 -13.44
N SER A 236 -9.32 -6.85 -12.44
CA SER A 236 -10.22 -7.36 -11.39
C SER A 236 -10.86 -6.25 -10.54
N VAL A 237 -10.20 -5.10 -10.40
CA VAL A 237 -10.76 -3.93 -9.71
C VAL A 237 -11.85 -3.27 -10.56
N VAL A 238 -11.63 -3.15 -11.88
CA VAL A 238 -12.63 -2.65 -12.84
C VAL A 238 -13.89 -3.51 -12.76
N GLU A 239 -13.75 -4.84 -12.85
CA GLU A 239 -14.89 -5.77 -12.79
C GLU A 239 -15.67 -5.65 -11.47
N ILE A 240 -15.00 -5.52 -10.32
CA ILE A 240 -15.68 -5.32 -9.04
C ILE A 240 -16.43 -3.98 -9.01
N LEU A 241 -15.84 -2.91 -9.52
CA LEU A 241 -16.48 -1.60 -9.57
C LEU A 241 -17.74 -1.63 -10.44
N ASP A 242 -17.69 -2.26 -11.60
CA ASP A 242 -18.85 -2.46 -12.47
C ASP A 242 -19.95 -3.28 -11.78
N LEU A 243 -19.59 -4.37 -11.11
CA LEU A 243 -20.55 -5.22 -10.39
C LEU A 243 -21.31 -4.49 -9.27
N ILE A 244 -20.71 -3.46 -8.67
CA ILE A 244 -21.35 -2.64 -7.63
C ILE A 244 -21.90 -1.32 -8.18
N ASN A 245 -22.10 -1.22 -9.50
CA ASN A 245 -22.62 -0.07 -10.23
C ASN A 245 -21.79 1.22 -10.02
N LYS A 246 -20.46 1.10 -10.11
CA LYS A 246 -19.50 2.21 -10.02
C LYS A 246 -18.76 2.39 -11.36
N HIS A 247 -19.53 2.49 -12.44
CA HIS A 247 -19.04 2.52 -13.81
C HIS A 247 -18.07 3.68 -14.09
N ASP A 248 -18.34 4.88 -13.57
CA ASP A 248 -17.42 6.02 -13.74
C ASP A 248 -16.05 5.74 -13.09
N ASP A 249 -16.04 5.18 -11.87
CA ASP A 249 -14.80 4.77 -11.20
C ASP A 249 -14.12 3.61 -11.96
N ALA A 250 -14.89 2.70 -12.57
CA ALA A 250 -14.36 1.58 -13.35
C ALA A 250 -13.67 2.07 -14.63
N LEU A 251 -14.27 3.02 -15.36
CA LEU A 251 -13.69 3.66 -16.55
C LEU A 251 -12.39 4.38 -16.22
N GLU A 252 -12.34 5.11 -15.11
CA GLU A 252 -11.12 5.79 -14.63
C GLU A 252 -9.98 4.79 -14.35
N VAL A 253 -10.29 3.64 -13.75
CA VAL A 253 -9.30 2.58 -13.53
C VAL A 253 -8.88 1.94 -14.85
N GLN A 254 -9.79 1.75 -15.81
CA GLN A 254 -9.46 1.26 -17.15
C GLN A 254 -8.50 2.21 -17.87
N ASP A 255 -8.73 3.52 -17.81
CA ASP A 255 -7.84 4.53 -18.40
C ASP A 255 -6.41 4.49 -17.80
N ILE A 256 -6.30 4.18 -16.51
CA ILE A 256 -5.01 3.96 -15.84
C ILE A 256 -4.32 2.70 -16.37
N ILE A 257 -5.06 1.60 -16.56
CA ILE A 257 -4.54 0.35 -17.13
C ILE A 257 -4.04 0.61 -18.56
N ASP A 258 -4.86 1.23 -19.40
CA ASP A 258 -4.53 1.52 -20.80
C ASP A 258 -3.29 2.42 -20.90
N ARG A 259 -3.16 3.37 -19.97
CA ARG A 259 -1.96 4.23 -19.88
C ARG A 259 -0.71 3.44 -19.49
N LEU A 260 -0.80 2.54 -18.51
CA LEU A 260 0.31 1.66 -18.14
C LEU A 260 0.74 0.77 -19.31
N VAL A 261 -0.22 0.16 -20.02
CA VAL A 261 0.04 -0.70 -21.17
C VAL A 261 0.73 0.07 -22.29
N ARG A 262 0.29 1.31 -22.58
CA ARG A 262 0.97 2.17 -23.56
C ARG A 262 2.39 2.49 -23.14
N LEU A 263 2.61 2.94 -21.90
CA LEU A 263 3.94 3.26 -21.37
C LEU A 263 4.88 2.04 -21.39
N GLU A 264 4.37 0.85 -21.10
CA GLU A 264 5.11 -0.41 -21.21
C GLU A 264 5.49 -0.73 -22.66
N THR A 265 4.52 -0.64 -23.57
CA THR A 265 4.71 -0.93 -25.00
C THR A 265 5.72 0.01 -25.64
N ASP A 266 5.66 1.30 -25.28
CA ASP A 266 6.54 2.34 -25.81
C ASP A 266 7.93 2.33 -25.15
N GLY A 267 8.15 1.52 -24.10
CA GLY A 267 9.37 1.54 -23.30
C GLY A 267 9.60 2.88 -22.58
N ALA A 268 8.53 3.64 -22.34
CA ALA A 268 8.60 4.99 -21.80
C ALA A 268 8.93 4.99 -20.30
N LEU A 269 9.50 6.11 -19.83
CA LEU A 269 9.68 6.35 -18.41
C LEU A 269 8.32 6.63 -17.76
N VAL A 270 7.98 5.84 -16.75
CA VAL A 270 6.80 6.04 -15.92
C VAL A 270 7.17 6.92 -14.74
N THR A 271 6.39 7.99 -14.52
CA THR A 271 6.58 8.92 -13.41
C THR A 271 5.26 9.22 -12.69
N ASN A 272 5.35 9.88 -11.53
CA ASN A 272 4.17 10.37 -10.82
C ASN A 272 3.34 11.37 -11.63
N GLU A 273 3.92 12.07 -12.62
CA GLU A 273 3.17 13.01 -13.48
C GLU A 273 2.18 12.28 -14.39
N ASN A 274 2.46 11.02 -14.73
CA ASN A 274 1.55 10.20 -15.51
C ASN A 274 0.31 9.75 -14.70
N PHE A 275 0.35 9.82 -13.36
CA PHE A 275 -0.68 9.25 -12.48
C PHE A 275 -0.98 10.15 -11.28
N LYS A 276 -1.88 11.13 -11.50
CA LYS A 276 -2.28 12.13 -10.51
C LYS A 276 -3.44 11.67 -9.64
N PHE A 277 -3.24 10.62 -8.84
CA PHE A 277 -4.30 10.03 -8.00
C PHE A 277 -4.88 10.96 -6.95
N MET A 278 -4.11 11.93 -6.46
CA MET A 278 -4.51 12.71 -5.28
C MET A 278 -4.27 14.21 -5.48
N GLU A 279 -4.16 14.66 -6.73
CA GLU A 279 -4.10 16.08 -7.06
C GLU A 279 -5.53 16.59 -7.35
N PRO A 280 -5.79 17.90 -7.19
CA PRO A 280 -7.07 18.53 -7.52
C PRO A 280 -7.47 18.32 -8.99
#